data_AF-A0A963SG56-F1
#
_entry.id   AF-A0A963SG56-F1
#
_cell.length_a   1.000
_cell.length_b   1.000
_cell.length_c   1.000
_cell.angle_alpha   90.00
_cell.angle_beta   90.00
_cell.angle_gamma   90.00
#
_symmetry.space_group_name_H-M   'P 1'
#
loop_
_entity.id
_entity.type
_entity.pdbx_description
1 polymer ?
#
loop_
_entity_poly.entity_id
_entity_poly.type
_entity_poly.pdbx_seq_one_letter_code
_entity_poly.pdbx_strand_id
1 'polypeptide(L)'
;GTNDLTQFLFAADRANPKLAERYDWLSPGALRFLRRISQATVGQPVDLSVCGEMGGRQLEALALLGLGFRKLSITPVSVGPIKELVRQVDLKEITEAMNHWLSSPPENMRAELKAWADERGIASD
;
A
#
# COMPACT_ATOMS: atom_id res chain seq x y z
N GLY A 1 2.92 -12.17 2.29
CA GLY A 1 3.07 -11.41 3.54
C GLY A 1 3.98 -10.23 3.29
N THR A 2 3.54 -9.01 3.58
CA THR A 2 4.33 -7.79 3.33
C THR A 2 5.57 -7.72 4.19
N ASN A 3 5.50 -8.22 5.43
CA ASN A 3 6.61 -8.16 6.39
C ASN A 3 7.85 -8.89 5.85
N ASP A 4 7.74 -10.19 5.55
CA ASP A 4 8.87 -10.97 5.01
C ASP A 4 9.28 -10.47 3.61
N LEU A 5 8.30 -10.08 2.78
CA LEU A 5 8.59 -9.52 1.46
C LEU A 5 9.50 -8.29 1.57
N THR A 6 9.21 -7.39 2.49
CA THR A 6 9.99 -6.16 2.66
C THR A 6 11.37 -6.45 3.24
N GLN A 7 11.47 -7.40 4.16
CA GLN A 7 12.76 -7.86 4.68
C GLN A 7 13.69 -8.39 3.57
N PHE A 8 13.16 -9.19 2.64
CA PHE A 8 13.95 -9.68 1.50
C PHE A 8 14.21 -8.61 0.45
N LEU A 9 13.20 -7.80 0.11
CA LEU A 9 13.32 -6.75 -0.91
C LEU A 9 14.39 -5.72 -0.56
N PHE A 10 14.48 -5.37 0.73
CA PHE A 10 15.41 -4.36 1.21
C PHE A 10 16.69 -4.94 1.83
N ALA A 11 16.82 -6.28 1.84
CA ALA A 11 17.91 -6.99 2.52
C ALA A 11 18.12 -6.50 3.97
N ALA A 12 17.02 -6.28 4.69
CA ALA A 12 17.02 -5.56 5.96
C ALA A 12 16.21 -6.33 7.02
N ASP A 13 16.88 -6.72 8.09
CA ASP A 13 16.22 -7.39 9.21
C ASP A 13 15.40 -6.39 10.03
N ARG A 14 14.09 -6.61 10.07
CA ARG A 14 13.14 -5.80 10.86
C ARG A 14 13.36 -5.90 12.37
N ALA A 15 14.00 -6.97 12.84
CA ALA A 15 14.36 -7.14 14.25
C ALA A 15 15.58 -6.30 14.65
N ASN A 16 16.27 -5.68 13.68
CA ASN A 16 17.41 -4.80 13.92
C ASN A 16 16.93 -3.33 13.96
N PRO A 17 16.94 -2.67 15.13
CA PRO A 17 16.46 -1.29 15.27
C PRO A 17 17.18 -0.28 14.36
N LYS A 18 18.45 -0.54 14.02
CA LYS A 18 19.25 0.33 13.13
C LYS A 18 18.81 0.26 11.65
N LEU A 19 18.02 -0.75 11.29
CA LEU A 19 17.52 -1.00 9.94
C LEU A 19 16.01 -0.85 9.83
N ALA A 20 15.28 -0.93 10.95
CA ALA A 20 13.82 -0.86 10.99
C ALA A 20 13.26 0.45 10.39
N GLU A 21 13.98 1.57 10.52
CA GLU A 21 13.57 2.87 9.94
C GLU A 21 14.02 3.07 8.49
N ARG A 22 14.85 2.18 7.93
CA ARG A 22 15.50 2.44 6.63
C ARG A 22 14.60 2.27 5.42
N TYR A 23 13.42 1.67 5.57
CA TYR A 23 12.59 1.34 4.41
C TYR A 23 11.10 1.56 4.67
N ASP A 24 10.57 2.59 4.01
CA ASP A 24 9.14 2.87 3.97
C ASP A 24 8.46 1.93 2.96
N TRP A 25 7.37 1.27 3.37
CA TRP A 25 6.50 0.49 2.49
C TRP A 25 5.92 1.32 1.34
N LEU A 26 5.80 2.64 1.54
CA LEU A 26 5.37 3.60 0.53
C LEU A 26 6.52 4.11 -0.36
N SER A 27 7.74 3.57 -0.23
CA SER A 27 8.81 3.92 -1.15
C SER A 27 8.44 3.51 -2.60
N PRO A 28 8.83 4.31 -3.62
CA PRO A 28 8.51 4.01 -5.02
C PRO A 28 8.98 2.61 -5.46
N GLY A 29 10.11 2.12 -4.94
CA GLY A 29 10.63 0.78 -5.25
C GLY A 29 9.69 -0.33 -4.79
N ALA A 30 9.23 -0.28 -3.52
CA ALA A 30 8.29 -1.24 -2.98
C ALA A 30 6.94 -1.19 -3.71
N LEU A 31 6.40 0.00 -3.93
CA LEU A 31 5.12 0.17 -4.61
C LEU A 31 5.15 -0.30 -6.07
N ARG A 32 6.23 -0.03 -6.82
CA ARG A 32 6.41 -0.57 -8.19
C ARG A 32 6.48 -2.10 -8.19
N PHE A 33 7.16 -2.69 -7.21
CA PHE A 33 7.25 -4.14 -7.09
C PHE A 33 5.87 -4.76 -6.81
N LEU A 34 5.12 -4.20 -5.87
CA LEU A 34 3.74 -4.62 -5.58
C LEU A 34 2.82 -4.44 -6.79
N ARG A 35 2.94 -3.32 -7.52
CA ARG A 35 2.20 -3.08 -8.76
C ARG A 35 2.49 -4.16 -9.80
N ARG A 36 3.75 -4.55 -9.97
CA ARG A 36 4.14 -5.62 -10.90
C ARG A 36 3.48 -6.95 -10.52
N ILE A 37 3.41 -7.29 -9.23
CA ILE A 37 2.69 -8.48 -8.76
C ILE A 37 1.20 -8.37 -9.10
N SER A 38 0.55 -7.27 -8.74
CA SER A 38 -0.88 -7.09 -9.01
C SER A 38 -1.22 -7.14 -10.49
N GLN A 39 -0.37 -6.58 -11.34
CA GLN A 39 -0.57 -6.60 -12.80
C GLN A 39 -0.38 -8.00 -13.40
N ALA A 40 0.56 -8.78 -12.86
CA ALA A 40 0.82 -10.15 -13.34
C ALA A 40 -0.36 -11.11 -13.09
N THR A 41 -1.26 -10.79 -12.15
CA THR A 41 -2.45 -11.60 -11.85
C THR A 41 -3.69 -11.17 -12.63
N VAL A 42 -3.66 -10.04 -13.34
CA VAL A 42 -4.82 -9.55 -14.10
C VAL A 42 -5.16 -10.52 -15.24
N GLY A 43 -6.42 -10.94 -15.31
CA GLY A 43 -6.90 -11.88 -16.33
C GLY A 43 -6.50 -13.34 -16.09
N GLN A 44 -5.79 -13.63 -15.00
CA GLN A 44 -5.41 -14.98 -14.60
C GLN A 44 -6.42 -15.54 -13.59
N PRO A 45 -6.63 -16.87 -13.53
CA PRO A 45 -7.45 -17.52 -12.51
C PRO A 45 -6.71 -17.62 -11.16
N VAL A 46 -6.08 -16.52 -10.73
CA VAL A 46 -5.26 -16.45 -9.53
C VAL A 46 -5.84 -15.39 -8.60
N ASP A 47 -6.10 -15.79 -7.36
CA ASP A 47 -6.54 -14.89 -6.31
C ASP A 47 -5.35 -14.24 -5.62
N LEU A 48 -5.23 -12.91 -5.73
CA LEU A 48 -4.21 -12.14 -5.04
C LEU A 48 -4.74 -11.58 -3.72
N SER A 49 -4.03 -11.84 -2.62
CA SER A 49 -4.33 -11.29 -1.30
C SER A 49 -3.08 -10.76 -0.61
N VAL A 50 -3.27 -9.76 0.24
CA VAL A 50 -2.21 -9.17 1.07
C VAL A 50 -2.46 -9.53 2.51
N CYS A 51 -1.44 -10.08 3.17
CA CYS A 51 -1.40 -10.30 4.61
C CYS A 51 -0.15 -9.61 5.19
N GLY A 52 -0.19 -9.32 6.50
CA GLY A 52 0.86 -8.55 7.18
C GLY A 52 0.38 -7.16 7.57
N GLU A 53 1.25 -6.40 8.20
CA GLU A 53 0.87 -5.14 8.86
C GLU A 53 0.45 -4.04 7.88
N MET A 54 1.03 -4.03 6.68
CA MET A 54 0.78 -3.00 5.66
C MET A 54 -0.71 -2.90 5.28
N GLY A 55 -1.42 -4.03 5.18
CA GLY A 55 -2.84 -4.01 4.82
C GLY A 55 -3.74 -3.44 5.92
N GLY A 56 -3.27 -3.42 7.16
CA GLY A 56 -4.03 -2.98 8.34
C GLY A 56 -3.83 -1.51 8.72
N ARG A 57 -3.01 -0.76 7.97
CA ARG A 57 -2.76 0.67 8.16
C ARG A 57 -3.44 1.46 7.04
N GLN A 58 -4.16 2.53 7.37
CA GLN A 58 -5.08 3.18 6.42
C GLN A 58 -4.35 3.75 5.20
N LEU A 59 -3.25 4.47 5.40
CA LEU A 59 -2.49 5.05 4.29
C LEU A 59 -1.90 3.98 3.36
N GLU A 60 -1.30 2.92 3.91
CA GLU A 60 -0.75 1.83 3.11
C GLU A 60 -1.84 0.99 2.43
N ALA A 61 -2.98 0.78 3.08
CA ALA A 61 -4.13 0.14 2.46
C ALA A 61 -4.66 0.97 1.29
N LEU A 62 -4.71 2.30 1.40
CA LEU A 62 -5.06 3.19 0.30
C LEU A 62 -4.12 3.00 -0.90
N ALA A 63 -2.81 2.94 -0.66
CA ALA A 63 -1.84 2.64 -1.71
C ALA A 63 -2.12 1.28 -2.36
N LEU A 64 -2.32 0.22 -1.56
CA LEU A 64 -2.63 -1.13 -2.05
C LEU A 64 -3.90 -1.15 -2.91
N LEU A 65 -4.96 -0.45 -2.50
CA LEU A 65 -6.19 -0.30 -3.28
C LEU A 65 -5.90 0.38 -4.63
N GLY A 66 -5.12 1.46 -4.63
CA GLY A 66 -4.70 2.13 -5.86
C GLY A 66 -3.84 1.27 -6.79
N LEU A 67 -3.08 0.32 -6.25
CA LEU A 67 -2.29 -0.65 -7.04
C LEU A 67 -3.11 -1.81 -7.61
N GLY A 68 -4.37 -1.98 -7.20
CA GLY A 68 -5.25 -3.03 -7.70
C GLY A 68 -5.50 -4.19 -6.73
N PHE A 69 -4.98 -4.15 -5.51
CA PHE A 69 -5.26 -5.17 -4.51
C PHE A 69 -6.70 -5.06 -4.01
N ARG A 70 -7.38 -6.20 -3.84
CA ARG A 70 -8.81 -6.24 -3.44
C ARG A 70 -9.11 -7.16 -2.26
N LYS A 71 -8.14 -7.97 -1.82
CA LYS A 71 -8.28 -8.87 -0.67
C LYS A 71 -7.19 -8.55 0.36
N LEU A 72 -7.62 -8.02 1.52
CA LEU A 72 -6.74 -7.68 2.64
C LEU A 72 -7.04 -8.62 3.82
N SER A 73 -6.02 -9.32 4.31
CA SER A 73 -6.07 -10.16 5.50
C SER A 73 -5.34 -9.44 6.64
N ILE A 74 -6.12 -8.89 7.57
CA ILE A 74 -5.69 -7.90 8.56
C ILE A 74 -6.19 -8.27 9.96
N THR A 75 -5.62 -7.64 10.98
CA THR A 75 -6.03 -7.87 12.37
C THR A 75 -7.48 -7.39 12.59
N PRO A 76 -8.24 -8.02 13.52
CA PRO A 76 -9.62 -7.63 13.78
C PRO A 76 -9.82 -6.16 14.13
N VAL A 77 -8.86 -5.56 14.85
CA VAL A 77 -8.90 -4.13 15.24
C VAL A 77 -8.81 -3.21 14.02
N SER A 78 -8.07 -3.59 12.98
CA SER A 78 -7.96 -2.81 11.74
C SER A 78 -9.18 -2.94 10.82
N VAL A 79 -10.06 -3.92 11.02
CA VAL A 79 -11.20 -4.17 10.11
C VAL A 79 -12.15 -2.98 10.04
N GLY A 80 -12.47 -2.34 11.17
CA GLY A 80 -13.34 -1.17 11.21
C GLY A 80 -12.80 0.01 10.38
N PRO A 81 -11.61 0.55 10.73
CA PRO A 81 -11.00 1.66 10.01
C PRO A 81 -10.75 1.38 8.52
N ILE A 82 -10.26 0.18 8.16
CA ILE A 82 -10.03 -0.17 6.75
C ILE A 82 -11.36 -0.29 5.98
N LYS A 83 -12.42 -0.79 6.61
CA LYS A 83 -13.75 -0.85 5.98
C LYS A 83 -14.32 0.55 5.75
N GLU A 84 -14.10 1.48 6.66
CA GLU A 84 -14.47 2.89 6.49
C GLU A 84 -13.73 3.52 5.32
N LEU A 85 -12.39 3.38 5.26
CA LEU A 85 -11.56 3.80 4.14
C LEU A 85 -12.10 3.29 2.80
N VAL A 86 -12.33 1.97 2.68
CA VAL A 86 -12.82 1.34 1.44
C VAL A 86 -14.18 1.90 0.98
N ARG A 87 -15.00 2.41 1.91
CA ARG A 87 -16.32 2.99 1.58
C ARG A 87 -16.23 4.43 1.05
N GLN A 88 -15.10 5.11 1.25
CA GLN A 88 -14.91 6.51 0.87
C GLN A 88 -14.04 6.68 -0.38
N VAL A 89 -13.18 5.70 -0.68
CA VAL A 89 -12.21 5.78 -1.77
C VAL A 89 -12.84 5.52 -3.13
N ASP A 90 -12.67 6.47 -4.06
CA ASP A 90 -12.84 6.20 -5.49
C ASP A 90 -11.61 5.43 -6.01
N LEU A 91 -11.81 4.15 -6.32
CA LEU A 91 -10.74 3.27 -6.80
C LEU A 91 -10.16 3.70 -8.14
N LYS A 92 -10.95 4.29 -9.03
CA LYS A 92 -10.46 4.74 -10.33
C LYS A 92 -9.53 5.93 -10.13
N GLU A 93 -9.96 6.89 -9.32
CA GLU A 93 -9.21 8.11 -9.05
C GLU A 93 -7.84 7.81 -8.39
N ILE A 94 -7.83 7.02 -7.31
CA ILE A 94 -6.55 6.67 -6.65
C ILE A 94 -5.65 5.81 -7.55
N THR A 95 -6.22 4.94 -8.39
CA THR A 95 -5.42 4.17 -9.36
C THR A 95 -4.77 5.09 -10.40
N GLU A 96 -5.47 6.10 -10.89
CA GLU A 96 -4.91 7.09 -11.82
C GLU A 96 -3.79 7.91 -11.16
N ALA A 97 -4.00 8.38 -9.92
CA ALA A 97 -2.99 9.11 -9.14
C ALA A 97 -1.74 8.25 -8.89
N MET A 98 -1.92 7.01 -8.42
CA MET A 98 -0.81 6.06 -8.21
C MET A 98 -0.05 5.74 -9.51
N ASN A 99 -0.74 5.63 -10.64
CA ASN A 99 -0.07 5.43 -11.93
C ASN A 99 0.81 6.62 -12.32
N HIS A 100 0.37 7.84 -12.02
CA HIS A 100 1.14 9.07 -12.23
C HIS A 100 2.35 9.11 -11.30
N TRP A 101 2.16 9.02 -9.98
CA TRP A 101 3.26 9.07 -9.01
C TRP A 101 4.25 7.91 -9.19
N LEU A 102 3.81 6.73 -9.59
CA LEU A 102 4.76 5.65 -9.90
C LEU A 102 5.47 5.86 -11.24
N SER A 103 4.97 6.69 -12.16
CA SER A 103 5.72 7.04 -13.37
C SER A 103 6.73 8.13 -13.09
N SER A 104 6.34 9.16 -12.35
CA SER A 104 7.17 10.28 -11.90
C SER A 104 7.04 10.44 -10.38
N PRO A 105 7.90 9.77 -9.59
CA PRO A 105 7.78 9.79 -8.13
C PRO A 105 7.94 11.19 -7.54
N PRO A 106 7.03 11.60 -6.64
CA PRO A 106 7.27 12.78 -5.81
C PRO A 106 8.47 12.55 -4.90
N GLU A 107 9.02 13.62 -4.35
CA GLU A 107 10.11 13.56 -3.39
C GLU A 107 9.72 12.73 -2.15
N ASN A 108 8.47 12.88 -1.69
CA ASN A 108 7.93 12.13 -0.56
C ASN A 108 6.56 11.52 -0.90
N MET A 109 6.56 10.24 -1.26
CA MET A 109 5.34 9.50 -1.60
C MET A 109 4.31 9.45 -0.47
N ARG A 110 4.77 9.32 0.79
CA ARG A 110 3.88 9.25 1.95
C ARG A 110 3.14 10.57 2.14
N ALA A 111 3.87 11.68 2.07
CA ALA A 111 3.28 13.01 2.20
C ALA A 111 2.27 13.28 1.07
N GLU A 112 2.62 12.89 -0.16
CA GLU A 112 1.76 13.05 -1.32
C GLU A 112 0.46 12.24 -1.19
N LEU A 113 0.56 10.97 -0.81
CA LEU A 113 -0.59 10.09 -0.63
C LEU A 113 -1.49 10.57 0.53
N LYS A 114 -0.89 11.09 1.59
CA LYS A 114 -1.61 11.68 2.72
C LYS A 114 -2.35 12.95 2.30
N ALA A 115 -1.69 13.85 1.57
CA ALA A 115 -2.32 15.06 1.05
C ALA A 115 -3.52 14.72 0.15
N TRP A 116 -3.38 13.73 -0.73
CA TRP A 116 -4.49 13.25 -1.56
C TRP A 116 -5.67 12.74 -0.73
N ALA A 117 -5.43 12.02 0.37
CA ALA A 117 -6.47 11.53 1.26
C ALA A 117 -7.14 12.69 2.04
N ASP A 118 -6.34 13.60 2.58
CA ASP A 118 -6.79 14.77 3.34
C ASP A 118 -7.69 15.69 2.48
N GLU A 119 -7.31 15.93 1.22
CA GLU A 119 -8.11 16.70 0.25
C GLU A 119 -9.50 16.12 -0.01
N ARG A 120 -9.67 14.81 0.22
CA ARG A 120 -10.92 14.07 0.02
C ARG A 120 -11.65 13.80 1.34
N GLY A 121 -11.13 14.31 2.46
CA GLY A 121 -11.68 14.08 3.79
C GLY A 121 -11.59 12.62 4.24
N ILE A 122 -10.66 11.85 3.68
CA ILE A 122 -10.47 10.43 3.97
C ILE A 122 -9.47 10.31 5.11
N ALA A 123 -9.89 9.71 6.23
CA ALA A 123 -8.99 9.40 7.34
C ALA A 123 -7.91 8.40 6.88
N SER A 124 -6.64 8.75 7.12
CA SER A 124 -5.48 7.96 6.66
C SER A 124 -4.42 7.69 7.73
N ASP A 125 -4.72 7.98 8.99
CA ASP A 125 -3.79 7.77 10.12
C ASP A 125 -3.72 6.28 10.56
#